data_AF-A0AAN9TLY7-F1
#
_entry.id   AF-A0AAN9TLY7-F1
#
_cell.length_a   1.000
_cell.length_b   1.000
_cell.length_c   1.000
_cell.angle_alpha   90.00
_cell.angle_beta   90.00
_cell.angle_gamma   90.00
#
_symmetry.space_group_name_H-M   'P 1'
#
loop_
_entity.id
_entity.type
_entity.pdbx_description
1 polymer ?
#
loop_
_entity_poly.entity_id
_entity_poly.type
_entity_poly.pdbx_seq_one_letter_code
_entity_poly.pdbx_strand_id
1 'polypeptide(L)'
;MTSDNTPGSCVKLNRCKKLNDLLANNLERTPQTEELFRKYKCGWSNNDPMFCCEDVRDQVPHKTKPTDCGITSINHPRIFGGRPAELGGWPWMVALGFRKWYDPTISYRCGASLIADEWLLTAAHCVVNTSPFQLTTARLGDLDLDDSVVDNASPVDVPIESSSVFPHPKYLDDRRNFDIALLRLKNPVQFTSEYTNRIIIFMKEIRSKNNDVRNYTNDINGSSSQDTRPKGMFT
;
A
#
# COMPACT_ATOMS: atom_id res chain seq x y z
N MET A 1 -23.53 16.92 -13.07
CA MET A 1 -24.33 15.68 -13.15
C MET A 1 -23.73 14.81 -14.25
N THR A 2 -23.79 13.50 -14.10
CA THR A 2 -23.20 12.53 -15.03
C THR A 2 -24.13 12.24 -16.23
N SER A 3 -23.74 11.33 -17.13
CA SER A 3 -24.56 11.00 -18.31
C SER A 3 -25.97 10.55 -17.97
N ASP A 4 -26.13 9.88 -16.83
CA ASP A 4 -27.39 9.27 -16.42
C ASP A 4 -28.00 10.03 -15.22
N ASN A 5 -27.55 11.29 -15.01
CA ASN A 5 -28.03 12.22 -13.98
C ASN A 5 -27.84 11.74 -12.54
N THR A 6 -26.84 10.89 -12.30
CA THR A 6 -26.51 10.36 -10.97
C THR A 6 -25.42 11.19 -10.28
N PRO A 7 -25.27 11.08 -8.95
CA PRO A 7 -24.15 11.68 -8.23
C PRO A 7 -22.81 11.07 -8.70
N GLY A 8 -21.83 11.92 -8.99
CA GLY A 8 -20.52 11.49 -9.47
C GLY A 8 -19.40 12.41 -8.99
N SER A 9 -18.15 11.98 -9.18
CA SER A 9 -16.96 12.76 -8.80
C SER A 9 -16.36 13.48 -10.01
N CYS A 10 -15.78 14.65 -9.77
CA CYS A 10 -15.11 15.44 -10.79
C CYS A 10 -13.67 14.93 -10.98
N VAL A 11 -13.36 14.33 -12.13
CA VAL A 11 -12.05 13.70 -12.41
C VAL A 11 -11.54 14.04 -13.81
N LYS A 12 -10.23 13.84 -14.06
CA LYS A 12 -9.65 13.95 -15.41
C LYS A 12 -10.24 12.88 -16.34
N LEU A 13 -10.31 13.16 -17.64
CA LEU A 13 -10.93 12.26 -18.63
C LEU A 13 -10.35 10.84 -18.61
N ASN A 14 -9.03 10.72 -18.50
CA ASN A 14 -8.33 9.43 -18.41
C ASN A 14 -8.68 8.60 -17.17
N ARG A 15 -9.30 9.19 -16.15
CA ARG A 15 -9.80 8.51 -14.94
C ARG A 15 -11.29 8.13 -15.03
N CYS A 16 -11.94 8.44 -16.15
CA CYS A 16 -13.32 8.08 -16.40
C CYS A 16 -13.42 7.24 -17.68
N LYS A 17 -13.08 5.95 -17.61
CA LYS A 17 -13.20 4.93 -18.65
C LYS A 17 -14.53 4.99 -19.41
N LYS A 18 -15.69 5.09 -18.75
CA LYS A 18 -16.99 5.17 -19.46
C LYS A 18 -17.04 6.38 -20.41
N LEU A 19 -16.63 7.56 -19.93
CA LEU A 19 -16.59 8.77 -20.75
C LEU A 19 -15.44 8.74 -21.77
N ASN A 20 -14.29 8.20 -21.39
CA ASN A 20 -13.13 8.07 -22.25
C ASN A 20 -13.40 7.10 -23.41
N ASP A 21 -14.08 5.98 -23.17
CA ASP A 21 -14.50 5.01 -24.18
C ASP A 21 -15.59 5.59 -25.08
N LEU A 22 -16.56 6.33 -24.52
CA LEU A 22 -17.57 7.06 -25.30
C LEU A 22 -16.95 8.10 -26.24
N LEU A 23 -15.89 8.78 -25.79
CA LEU A 23 -15.19 9.78 -26.59
C LEU A 23 -14.18 9.16 -27.56
N ALA A 24 -13.53 8.06 -27.18
CA ALA A 24 -12.59 7.33 -28.04
C ALA A 24 -13.29 6.60 -29.19
N ASN A 25 -14.52 6.11 -28.98
CA ASN A 25 -15.31 5.44 -30.02
C ASN A 25 -16.01 6.42 -30.99
N ASN A 26 -16.13 7.70 -30.61
CA ASN A 26 -16.65 8.76 -31.49
C ASN A 26 -15.50 9.48 -32.18
N LEU A 27 -14.82 8.77 -33.09
CA LEU A 27 -13.63 9.20 -33.84
C LEU A 27 -13.82 10.42 -34.76
N GLU A 28 -14.97 11.09 -34.73
CA GLU A 28 -15.16 12.38 -35.38
C GLU A 28 -15.64 13.40 -34.36
N ARG A 29 -14.98 14.57 -34.32
CA ARG A 29 -15.46 15.76 -33.62
C ARG A 29 -16.78 16.21 -34.24
N THR A 30 -17.86 15.52 -33.93
CA THR A 30 -19.20 15.95 -34.31
C THR A 30 -19.68 17.00 -33.31
N PRO A 31 -20.63 17.88 -33.71
CA PRO A 31 -21.27 18.82 -32.80
C PRO A 31 -21.85 18.17 -31.54
N GLN A 32 -22.23 16.89 -31.61
CA GLN A 32 -22.77 16.14 -30.47
C GLN A 32 -21.68 15.83 -29.42
N THR A 33 -20.46 15.52 -29.85
CA THR A 33 -19.34 15.24 -28.95
C THR A 33 -18.97 16.50 -28.14
N GLU A 34 -18.93 17.67 -28.77
CA GLU A 34 -18.70 18.97 -28.10
C GLU A 34 -19.79 19.32 -27.07
N GLU A 35 -21.04 18.97 -27.35
CA GLU A 35 -22.15 19.14 -26.41
C GLU A 35 -21.99 18.26 -25.17
N LEU A 36 -21.58 16.99 -25.36
CA LEU A 36 -21.26 16.08 -24.25
C LEU A 36 -20.07 16.59 -23.41
N PHE A 37 -19.01 17.10 -24.08
CA PHE A 37 -17.88 17.74 -23.40
C PHE A 37 -18.32 18.91 -22.53
N ARG A 38 -19.18 19.80 -23.04
CA ARG A 38 -19.71 20.94 -22.27
C ARG A 38 -20.62 20.49 -21.13
N LYS A 39 -21.49 19.51 -21.38
CA LYS A 39 -22.49 19.02 -20.42
C LYS A 39 -21.86 18.35 -19.20
N TYR A 40 -20.82 17.54 -19.41
CA TYR A 40 -20.20 16.77 -18.31
C TYR A 40 -18.99 17.45 -17.68
N LYS A 41 -18.51 18.56 -18.25
CA LYS A 41 -17.42 19.33 -17.66
C LYS A 41 -17.84 19.89 -16.31
N CYS A 42 -17.06 19.57 -15.29
CA CYS A 42 -17.30 20.00 -13.91
C CYS A 42 -16.22 20.97 -13.39
N GLY A 43 -15.11 21.16 -14.10
CA GLY A 43 -14.08 22.09 -13.69
C GLY A 43 -12.78 21.99 -14.48
N TRP A 44 -11.72 22.50 -13.87
CA TRP A 44 -10.35 22.48 -14.39
C TRP A 44 -9.38 22.10 -13.28
N SER A 45 -8.32 21.38 -13.62
CA SER A 45 -7.18 21.12 -12.74
C SER A 45 -5.89 21.28 -13.54
N ASN A 46 -5.04 22.24 -13.17
CA ASN A 46 -3.77 22.52 -13.85
C ASN A 46 -3.91 22.63 -15.37
N ASN A 47 -4.91 23.39 -15.82
CA ASN A 47 -5.25 23.60 -17.24
C ASN A 47 -5.83 22.37 -17.98
N ASP A 48 -6.04 21.25 -17.30
CA ASP A 48 -6.75 20.10 -17.86
C ASP A 48 -8.25 20.17 -17.52
N PRO A 49 -9.16 19.95 -18.49
CA PRO A 49 -10.59 19.89 -18.22
C PRO A 49 -10.95 18.64 -17.40
N MET A 50 -11.84 18.81 -16.43
CA MET A 50 -12.36 17.74 -15.59
C MET A 50 -13.83 17.47 -15.87
N PHE A 51 -14.25 16.21 -15.70
CA PHE A 51 -15.58 15.71 -16.03
C PHE A 51 -16.23 14.94 -14.88
N CYS A 52 -17.56 15.04 -14.75
CA CYS A 52 -18.34 14.26 -13.79
C CYS A 52 -18.37 12.78 -14.21
N CYS A 53 -17.92 11.88 -13.32
CA CYS A 53 -17.92 10.44 -13.53
C CYS A 53 -18.69 9.70 -12.42
N GLU A 54 -19.55 8.74 -12.79
CA GLU A 54 -20.48 8.02 -11.89
C GLU A 54 -19.78 7.10 -10.91
N ASP A 55 -18.60 6.59 -11.24
CA ASP A 55 -17.87 5.72 -10.32
C ASP A 55 -16.35 5.81 -10.54
N VAL A 56 -15.68 6.47 -9.61
CA VAL A 56 -14.21 6.56 -9.56
C VAL A 56 -13.61 5.37 -8.81
N ARG A 57 -14.46 4.53 -8.19
CA ARG A 57 -14.00 3.40 -7.37
C ARG A 57 -13.48 2.22 -8.20
N ASP A 58 -14.00 2.04 -9.42
CA ASP A 58 -13.68 0.87 -10.26
C ASP A 58 -12.72 1.16 -11.43
N GLN A 59 -12.14 2.37 -11.49
CA GLN A 59 -11.42 2.82 -12.71
C GLN A 59 -9.98 3.27 -12.48
N VAL A 60 -9.42 2.98 -11.30
CA VAL A 60 -7.96 2.83 -11.22
C VAL A 60 -7.63 1.58 -12.04
N PRO A 61 -6.78 1.66 -13.08
CA PRO A 61 -6.24 0.46 -13.69
C PRO A 61 -5.38 -0.22 -12.62
N HIS A 62 -5.98 -1.12 -11.85
CA HIS A 62 -5.22 -2.14 -11.14
C HIS A 62 -4.57 -2.98 -12.24
N LYS A 63 -3.34 -2.61 -12.62
CA LYS A 63 -2.49 -3.41 -13.52
C LYS A 63 -2.24 -4.82 -12.98
N THR A 64 -2.60 -5.08 -11.73
CA THR A 64 -2.61 -6.40 -11.11
C THR A 64 -4.04 -6.91 -11.04
N LYS A 65 -4.31 -8.06 -11.66
CA LYS A 65 -5.53 -8.79 -11.37
C LYS A 65 -5.62 -9.01 -9.85
N PRO A 66 -6.82 -8.95 -9.23
CA PRO A 66 -7.01 -9.24 -7.80
C PRO A 66 -6.54 -10.63 -7.34
N THR A 67 -6.04 -11.46 -8.26
CA THR A 67 -5.59 -12.84 -8.04
C THR A 67 -4.14 -12.97 -7.61
N ASP A 68 -3.33 -11.90 -7.58
CA ASP A 68 -1.87 -12.01 -7.34
C ASP A 68 -1.43 -11.34 -6.02
N CYS A 69 -2.35 -11.09 -5.10
CA CYS A 69 -2.09 -10.47 -3.81
C CYS A 69 -2.78 -11.21 -2.66
N GLY A 70 -2.23 -11.08 -1.44
CA GLY A 70 -2.74 -11.72 -0.23
C GLY A 70 -2.56 -13.24 -0.20
N ILE A 71 -1.73 -13.81 -1.09
CA ILE A 71 -1.49 -15.25 -1.19
C ILE A 71 -0.31 -15.62 -0.31
N THR A 72 -0.55 -16.52 0.64
CA THR A 72 0.46 -17.28 1.35
C THR A 72 0.32 -18.76 0.98
N SER A 73 1.44 -19.46 0.81
CA SER A 73 1.48 -20.92 0.61
C SER A 73 1.32 -21.68 1.92
N ILE A 74 1.29 -20.97 3.05
CA ILE A 74 1.28 -21.54 4.38
C ILE A 74 -0.17 -21.82 4.82
N ASN A 75 -0.41 -23.05 5.24
CA ASN A 75 -1.68 -23.45 5.86
C ASN A 75 -1.42 -23.97 7.28
N HIS A 76 -1.92 -23.25 8.28
CA HIS A 76 -1.72 -23.66 9.66
C HIS A 76 -2.95 -23.47 10.55
N PRO A 77 -3.17 -24.38 11.51
CA PRO A 77 -4.17 -24.21 12.54
C PRO A 77 -3.79 -23.06 13.48
N ARG A 78 -4.80 -22.45 14.11
CA ARG A 78 -4.65 -21.37 15.10
C ARG A 78 -3.64 -21.77 16.20
N ILE A 79 -2.64 -20.93 16.43
CA ILE A 79 -1.58 -21.15 17.43
C ILE A 79 -1.79 -20.21 18.64
N PHE A 80 -1.23 -20.55 19.79
CA PHE A 80 -1.03 -19.63 20.91
C PHE A 80 0.47 -19.67 21.25
N GLY A 81 1.12 -18.50 21.39
CA GLY A 81 2.52 -18.41 21.84
C GLY A 81 3.60 -18.11 20.78
N GLY A 82 3.22 -17.91 19.52
CA GLY A 82 4.16 -17.58 18.45
C GLY A 82 5.01 -18.75 17.96
N ARG A 83 5.51 -18.67 16.73
CA ARG A 83 6.51 -19.60 16.17
C ARG A 83 7.36 -18.88 15.12
N PRO A 84 8.57 -19.37 14.81
CA PRO A 84 9.32 -18.87 13.68
C PRO A 84 8.49 -18.91 12.38
N ALA A 85 8.65 -17.87 11.56
CA ALA A 85 8.06 -17.82 10.24
C ALA A 85 8.74 -18.85 9.31
N GLU A 86 7.99 -19.40 8.35
CA GLU A 86 8.61 -20.16 7.26
C GLU A 86 9.07 -19.19 6.15
N LEU A 87 10.13 -19.57 5.43
CA LEU A 87 10.64 -18.81 4.31
C LEU A 87 9.53 -18.56 3.26
N GLY A 88 9.38 -17.30 2.84
CA GLY A 88 8.36 -16.91 1.86
C GLY A 88 6.92 -16.92 2.40
N GLY A 89 6.72 -17.16 3.69
CA GLY A 89 5.39 -17.30 4.28
C GLY A 89 4.52 -16.04 4.22
N TRP A 90 5.14 -14.88 4.39
CA TRP A 90 4.48 -13.58 4.36
C TRP A 90 5.28 -12.64 3.48
N PRO A 91 5.19 -12.81 2.15
CA PRO A 91 6.10 -12.16 1.21
C PRO A 91 5.84 -10.64 1.05
N TRP A 92 4.79 -10.11 1.69
CA TRP A 92 4.53 -8.68 1.79
C TRP A 92 5.20 -8.02 3.00
N MET A 93 5.85 -8.78 3.89
CA MET A 93 6.53 -8.22 5.05
C MET A 93 7.76 -7.42 4.64
N VAL A 94 7.91 -6.23 5.23
CA VAL A 94 9.01 -5.31 4.96
C VAL A 94 9.58 -4.80 6.27
N ALA A 95 10.90 -4.85 6.44
CA ALA A 95 11.59 -4.22 7.54
C ALA A 95 12.06 -2.80 7.13
N LEU A 96 11.74 -1.81 7.96
CA LEU A 96 12.12 -0.42 7.74
C LEU A 96 13.44 -0.13 8.45
N GLY A 97 14.46 0.14 7.64
CA GLY A 97 15.82 0.45 8.05
C GLY A 97 16.02 1.95 8.23
N PHE A 98 16.60 2.31 9.37
CA PHE A 98 16.88 3.67 9.76
C PHE A 98 18.38 3.87 10.01
N ARG A 99 18.88 5.02 9.59
CA ARG A 99 20.28 5.39 9.76
C ARG A 99 20.38 6.71 10.53
N LYS A 100 21.38 6.84 11.39
CA LYS A 100 21.69 8.15 12.02
C LYS A 100 22.57 8.96 11.07
N TRP A 101 22.45 10.28 11.07
CA TRP A 101 23.24 11.13 10.15
C TRP A 101 24.77 10.96 10.30
N TYR A 102 25.24 10.57 11.48
CA TYR A 102 26.65 10.37 11.80
C TYR A 102 27.13 8.91 11.76
N ASP A 103 26.25 7.94 11.51
CA ASP A 103 26.56 6.50 11.60
C ASP A 103 26.07 5.80 10.32
N PRO A 104 26.92 5.06 9.59
CA PRO A 104 26.50 4.28 8.43
C PRO A 104 25.60 3.09 8.74
N THR A 105 25.55 2.64 9.99
CA THR A 105 24.83 1.45 10.40
C THR A 105 23.32 1.63 10.22
N ILE A 106 22.70 0.65 9.57
CA ILE A 106 21.24 0.56 9.43
C ILE A 106 20.68 -0.19 10.64
N SER A 107 19.71 0.41 11.29
CA SER A 107 18.93 -0.21 12.36
C SER A 107 17.50 -0.42 11.87
N TYR A 108 17.05 -1.68 11.84
CA TYR A 108 15.66 -2.01 11.53
C TYR A 108 14.79 -1.80 12.78
N ARG A 109 13.85 -0.84 12.71
CA ARG A 109 13.09 -0.38 13.90
C ARG A 109 11.57 -0.48 13.75
N CYS A 110 11.09 -0.62 12.53
CA CYS A 110 9.66 -0.71 12.21
C CYS A 110 9.41 -1.72 11.11
N GLY A 111 8.16 -2.17 11.00
CA GLY A 111 7.67 -2.96 9.88
C GLY A 111 6.82 -2.15 8.91
N ALA A 112 6.63 -2.68 7.71
CA ALA A 112 5.67 -2.21 6.73
C ALA A 112 5.10 -3.39 5.93
N SER A 113 4.08 -3.12 5.13
CA SER A 113 3.51 -4.08 4.18
C SER A 113 3.62 -3.57 2.75
N LEU A 114 4.06 -4.41 1.82
CA LEU A 114 4.07 -4.12 0.40
C LEU A 114 2.66 -4.21 -0.18
N ILE A 115 2.12 -3.07 -0.62
CA ILE A 115 0.73 -2.95 -1.09
C ILE A 115 0.65 -2.70 -2.61
N ALA A 116 1.74 -2.20 -3.21
CA ALA A 116 1.97 -2.17 -4.65
C ALA A 116 3.48 -2.16 -4.94
N ASP A 117 3.88 -2.26 -6.21
CA ASP A 117 5.29 -2.39 -6.66
C ASP A 117 6.24 -1.35 -6.05
N GLU A 118 5.72 -0.16 -5.79
CA GLU A 118 6.47 0.97 -5.24
C GLU A 118 5.87 1.50 -3.95
N TRP A 119 4.83 0.86 -3.41
CA TRP A 119 4.07 1.43 -2.29
C TRP A 119 4.08 0.51 -1.08
N LEU A 120 4.43 1.10 0.06
CA LEU A 120 4.38 0.47 1.36
C LEU A 120 3.32 1.13 2.23
N LEU A 121 2.69 0.33 3.08
CA LEU A 121 1.83 0.77 4.17
C LEU A 121 2.55 0.54 5.50
N THR A 122 2.59 1.54 6.37
CA THR A 122 3.16 1.44 7.71
C THR A 122 2.38 2.32 8.69
N ALA A 123 2.82 2.37 9.95
CA ALA A 123 2.30 3.27 10.97
C ALA A 123 2.90 4.68 10.82
N ALA A 124 2.14 5.72 11.14
CA ALA A 124 2.64 7.10 11.10
C ALA A 124 3.72 7.36 12.16
N HIS A 125 3.62 6.72 13.33
CA HIS A 125 4.64 6.85 14.38
C HIS A 125 6.00 6.29 13.96
N CYS A 126 6.05 5.42 12.93
CA CYS A 126 7.31 4.93 12.38
C CYS A 126 8.06 5.98 11.56
N VAL A 127 7.39 7.07 11.14
CA VAL A 127 7.95 8.05 10.20
C VAL A 127 7.87 9.50 10.66
N VAL A 128 7.09 9.78 11.70
CA VAL A 128 7.00 11.10 12.33
C VAL A 128 7.94 11.16 13.53
N ASN A 129 8.62 12.30 13.73
CA ASN A 129 9.50 12.57 14.88
C ASN A 129 10.61 11.51 15.11
N THR A 130 11.17 10.94 14.04
CA THR A 130 12.14 9.83 14.15
C THR A 130 13.56 10.25 14.48
N SER A 131 13.84 11.55 14.61
CA SER A 131 15.18 12.08 14.92
C SER A 131 15.81 11.41 16.16
N PRO A 132 17.12 11.06 16.15
CA PRO A 132 18.11 11.35 15.11
C PRO A 132 18.15 10.33 13.96
N PHE A 133 17.19 9.42 13.90
CA PHE A 133 17.13 8.35 12.92
C PHE A 133 16.35 8.81 11.68
N GLN A 134 16.95 8.60 10.51
CA GLN A 134 16.36 8.86 9.21
C GLN A 134 15.95 7.55 8.58
N LEU A 135 14.71 7.45 8.11
CA LEU A 135 14.23 6.33 7.33
C LEU A 135 14.92 6.33 5.96
N THR A 136 15.62 5.25 5.61
CA THR A 136 16.41 5.19 4.37
C THR A 136 16.11 3.98 3.52
N THR A 137 15.77 2.85 4.14
CA THR A 137 15.80 1.55 3.47
C THR A 137 14.54 0.75 3.80
N ALA A 138 13.99 0.07 2.81
CA ALA A 138 13.01 -0.99 2.97
C ALA A 138 13.69 -2.31 2.60
N ARG A 139 13.76 -3.25 3.54
CA ARG A 139 14.25 -4.61 3.29
C ARG A 139 13.06 -5.55 3.08
N LEU A 140 13.03 -6.24 1.95
CA LEU A 140 11.97 -7.17 1.55
C LEU A 140 12.52 -8.58 1.42
N GLY A 141 11.66 -9.60 1.61
CA GLY A 141 12.01 -11.00 1.40
C GLY A 141 12.96 -11.59 2.44
N ASP A 142 13.20 -10.87 3.53
CA ASP A 142 14.04 -11.33 4.64
C ASP A 142 13.26 -12.24 5.59
N LEU A 143 13.95 -13.20 6.19
CA LEU A 143 13.40 -14.11 7.18
C LEU A 143 14.01 -13.87 8.57
N ASP A 144 15.33 -13.69 8.67
CA ASP A 144 16.03 -13.26 9.88
C ASP A 144 16.86 -11.99 9.61
N LEU A 145 16.66 -10.96 10.43
CA LEU A 145 17.40 -9.70 10.27
C LEU A 145 18.86 -9.79 10.76
N ASP A 146 19.24 -10.89 11.42
CA ASP A 146 20.63 -11.21 11.71
C ASP A 146 21.28 -11.84 10.48
N ASP A 147 22.02 -11.04 9.71
CA ASP A 147 22.74 -11.46 8.51
C ASP A 147 23.76 -12.63 8.76
N SER A 148 24.04 -13.00 10.02
CA SER A 148 24.86 -14.18 10.36
C SER A 148 24.08 -15.50 10.33
N VAL A 149 22.75 -15.46 10.30
CA VAL A 149 21.88 -16.62 10.20
C VAL A 149 21.78 -17.07 8.75
N VAL A 150 22.03 -18.37 8.50
CA VAL A 150 21.87 -18.96 7.17
C VAL A 150 20.50 -19.63 7.10
N ASP A 151 19.54 -18.98 6.45
CA ASP A 151 18.14 -19.41 6.38
C ASP A 151 17.59 -19.55 4.95
N ASN A 152 18.49 -19.44 3.95
CA ASN A 152 18.20 -19.43 2.51
C ASN A 152 17.31 -18.27 2.04
N ALA A 153 17.10 -17.22 2.85
CA ALA A 153 16.48 -16.00 2.38
C ALA A 153 17.41 -15.25 1.42
N SER A 154 16.80 -14.50 0.52
CA SER A 154 17.50 -13.62 -0.43
C SER A 154 16.92 -12.21 -0.31
N PRO A 155 17.27 -11.49 0.78
CA PRO A 155 16.68 -10.19 1.06
C PRO A 155 17.12 -9.15 0.04
N VAL A 156 16.20 -8.22 -0.27
CA VAL A 156 16.45 -7.10 -1.17
C VAL A 156 16.25 -5.79 -0.42
N ASP A 157 17.30 -4.97 -0.40
CA ASP A 157 17.26 -3.61 0.15
C ASP A 157 16.91 -2.59 -0.94
N VAL A 158 15.77 -1.93 -0.77
CA VAL A 158 15.27 -0.90 -1.69
C VAL A 158 15.29 0.46 -0.99
N PRO A 159 15.93 1.51 -1.57
CA PRO A 159 15.91 2.84 -0.99
C PRO A 159 14.50 3.43 -0.95
N ILE A 160 14.19 4.11 0.15
CA ILE A 160 12.96 4.91 0.28
C ILE A 160 13.24 6.32 -0.23
N GLU A 161 12.35 6.86 -1.04
CA GLU A 161 12.45 8.24 -1.50
C GLU A 161 12.05 9.19 -0.36
N SER A 162 12.97 10.05 0.07
CA SER A 162 12.78 10.91 1.26
C SER A 162 11.63 11.90 1.14
N SER A 163 11.30 12.36 -0.07
CA SER A 163 10.13 13.20 -0.36
C SER A 163 8.81 12.43 -0.45
N SER A 164 8.84 11.11 -0.28
CA SER A 164 7.70 10.22 -0.52
C SER A 164 7.29 9.46 0.73
N VAL A 165 7.20 10.20 1.83
CA VAL A 165 6.70 9.77 3.13
C VAL A 165 5.42 10.54 3.43
N PHE A 166 4.29 9.83 3.50
CA PHE A 166 2.96 10.43 3.59
C PHE A 166 2.23 9.92 4.85
N PRO A 167 2.53 10.46 6.04
CA PRO A 167 1.71 10.19 7.23
C PRO A 167 0.30 10.76 7.03
N HIS A 168 -0.69 10.15 7.67
CA HIS A 168 -2.05 10.64 7.61
C HIS A 168 -2.12 12.10 8.09
N PRO A 169 -2.79 13.02 7.37
CA PRO A 169 -2.80 14.46 7.71
C PRO A 169 -3.36 14.81 9.10
N LYS A 170 -4.14 13.89 9.69
CA LYS A 170 -4.70 14.03 11.05
C LYS A 170 -3.91 13.28 12.13
N TYR A 171 -2.76 12.69 11.79
CA TYR A 171 -1.92 12.03 12.78
C TYR A 171 -1.40 13.05 13.80
N LEU A 172 -1.59 12.73 15.08
CA LEU A 172 -1.08 13.51 16.20
C LEU A 172 -0.32 12.56 17.11
N ASP A 173 0.97 12.85 17.31
CA ASP A 173 1.93 11.96 17.96
C ASP A 173 1.61 11.67 19.43
N ASP A 174 0.98 12.63 20.11
CA ASP A 174 0.55 12.54 21.52
C ASP A 174 -0.59 11.54 21.74
N ARG A 175 -1.47 11.37 20.75
CA ARG A 175 -2.69 10.56 20.85
C ARG A 175 -2.66 9.29 20.02
N ARG A 176 -1.69 9.15 19.11
CA ARG A 176 -1.60 8.05 18.13
C ARG A 176 -2.88 7.82 17.33
N ASN A 177 -3.70 8.86 17.18
CA ASN A 177 -4.89 8.81 16.32
C ASN A 177 -4.45 8.85 14.86
N PHE A 178 -5.14 8.11 14.00
CA PHE A 178 -4.80 8.03 12.56
C PHE A 178 -3.35 7.57 12.31
N ASP A 179 -2.89 6.57 13.06
CA ASP A 179 -1.52 6.03 13.00
C ASP A 179 -1.29 5.18 11.74
N ILE A 180 -1.28 5.84 10.58
CA ILE A 180 -1.14 5.23 9.27
C ILE A 180 -0.32 6.14 8.35
N ALA A 181 0.60 5.56 7.60
CA ALA A 181 1.42 6.27 6.63
C ALA A 181 1.64 5.43 5.37
N LEU A 182 1.76 6.11 4.23
CA LEU A 182 2.20 5.52 2.98
C LEU A 182 3.65 5.93 2.70
N LEU A 183 4.45 4.99 2.22
CA LEU A 183 5.82 5.24 1.75
C LEU A 183 5.92 4.84 0.29
N ARG A 184 6.72 5.60 -0.47
CA ARG A 184 7.09 5.21 -1.83
C ARG A 184 8.55 4.77 -1.89
N LEU A 185 8.76 3.62 -2.52
CA LEU A 185 10.09 3.12 -2.87
C LEU A 185 10.66 3.92 -4.04
N LYS A 186 11.99 4.09 -4.07
CA LYS A 186 12.67 4.78 -5.16
C LYS A 186 12.61 4.01 -6.48
N ASN A 187 12.60 2.68 -6.40
CA ASN A 187 12.49 1.78 -7.55
C ASN A 187 11.37 0.76 -7.30
N PRO A 188 10.66 0.32 -8.35
CA PRO A 188 9.68 -0.76 -8.24
C PRO A 188 10.37 -2.07 -7.90
N VAL A 189 9.75 -2.82 -6.98
CA VAL A 189 10.14 -4.19 -6.66
C VAL A 189 9.78 -5.09 -7.85
N GLN A 190 10.70 -5.97 -8.25
CA GLN A 190 10.43 -6.99 -9.26
C GLN A 190 9.85 -8.22 -8.56
N PHE A 191 8.66 -8.65 -8.99
CA PHE A 191 7.96 -9.75 -8.35
C PHE A 191 8.52 -11.07 -8.86
N THR A 192 9.20 -11.82 -7.99
CA THR A 192 9.47 -13.23 -8.24
C THR A 192 8.44 -14.07 -7.49
N SER A 193 8.01 -15.18 -8.09
CA SER A 193 7.04 -16.12 -7.52
C SER A 193 7.49 -16.76 -6.19
N GLU A 194 8.71 -16.45 -5.75
CA GLU A 194 9.39 -17.10 -4.64
C GLU A 194 9.48 -16.18 -3.41
N TYR A 195 9.45 -14.84 -3.57
CA TYR A 195 9.79 -13.94 -2.44
C TYR A 195 8.94 -12.65 -2.32
N THR A 196 8.03 -12.37 -3.24
CA THR A 196 7.30 -11.10 -3.25
C THR A 196 5.91 -11.30 -3.82
N ASN A 197 4.88 -11.34 -2.97
CA ASN A 197 3.48 -11.15 -3.35
C ASN A 197 2.97 -9.96 -2.54
N ARG A 198 2.15 -9.09 -3.13
CA ARG A 198 1.56 -7.93 -2.44
C ARG A 198 0.53 -8.40 -1.42
N ILE A 199 0.19 -7.60 -0.40
CA ILE A 199 -1.02 -7.84 0.41
C ILE A 199 -2.27 -7.24 -0.26
N ILE A 200 -3.44 -7.87 -0.09
CA ILE A 200 -4.73 -7.25 -0.44
C ILE A 200 -5.09 -6.22 0.63
N ILE A 201 -5.25 -4.95 0.23
CA ILE A 201 -5.95 -3.98 1.07
C ILE A 201 -7.45 -4.07 0.76
N PHE A 202 -8.23 -4.58 1.71
CA PHE A 202 -9.69 -4.45 1.63
C PHE A 202 -10.11 -3.03 1.99
N MET A 203 -10.33 -2.18 0.99
CA MET A 203 -11.06 -0.92 1.19
C MET A 203 -12.57 -1.19 1.18
N LYS A 204 -13.06 -1.88 2.21
CA LYS A 204 -14.51 -1.95 2.48
C LYS A 204 -14.84 -0.88 3.49
N GLU A 205 -15.87 -0.07 3.22
CA GLU A 205 -16.48 0.80 4.21
C GLU A 205 -16.99 -0.11 5.35
N ILE A 206 -16.24 -0.25 6.44
CA ILE A 206 -16.70 -0.94 7.64
C ILE A 206 -17.74 -0.01 8.27
N ARG A 207 -18.95 -0.01 7.70
CA ARG A 207 -20.12 0.50 8.43
C ARG A 207 -20.19 -0.33 9.69
N SER A 208 -20.22 0.36 10.83
CA SER A 208 -20.59 -0.13 12.16
C SER A 208 -21.99 -0.76 12.14
N LYS A 209 -22.15 -1.86 11.41
CA LYS A 209 -23.10 -2.89 11.78
C LYS A 209 -22.29 -3.82 12.68
N ASN A 210 -22.87 -4.23 13.79
CA ASN A 210 -22.38 -5.23 14.74
C ASN A 210 -22.07 -6.57 14.04
N ASN A 211 -21.13 -6.58 13.09
CA ASN A 211 -20.54 -7.79 12.57
C ASN A 211 -19.63 -8.27 13.68
N ASP A 212 -20.02 -9.38 14.27
CA ASP A 212 -19.33 -10.04 15.35
C ASP A 212 -17.89 -10.36 14.90
N VAL A 213 -16.93 -9.50 15.28
CA VAL A 213 -15.48 -9.65 15.00
C VAL A 213 -14.92 -10.91 15.71
N ARG A 214 -15.73 -11.55 16.56
CA ARG A 214 -15.35 -12.71 17.38
C ARG A 214 -14.94 -13.96 16.60
N ASN A 215 -15.23 -14.06 15.30
CA ASN A 215 -14.93 -15.24 14.47
C ASN A 215 -13.86 -15.03 13.40
N TYR A 216 -13.14 -13.90 13.39
CA TYR A 216 -11.98 -13.69 12.51
C TYR A 216 -10.69 -14.03 13.25
N THR A 217 -9.84 -14.84 12.61
CA THR A 217 -8.44 -15.05 13.07
C THR A 217 -7.55 -14.15 12.22
N ASN A 218 -6.73 -13.33 12.88
CA ASN A 218 -5.76 -12.46 12.22
C ASN A 218 -4.34 -12.96 12.55
N ASP A 219 -3.46 -12.92 11.57
CA ASP A 219 -2.04 -13.20 11.76
C ASP A 219 -1.27 -11.88 11.92
N ILE A 220 -0.40 -11.82 12.93
CA ILE A 220 0.52 -10.69 13.17
C ILE A 220 1.95 -11.21 13.03
N ASN A 221 2.74 -10.62 12.14
CA ASN A 221 4.12 -11.05 11.89
C ASN A 221 5.08 -9.86 12.04
N GLY A 222 6.29 -10.12 12.54
CA GLY A 222 7.36 -9.13 12.61
C GLY A 222 8.45 -9.50 13.62
N SER A 223 9.69 -9.14 13.31
CA SER A 223 10.80 -9.21 14.27
C SER A 223 10.71 -8.06 15.27
N SER A 224 11.23 -8.26 16.48
CA SER A 224 11.22 -7.22 17.51
C SER A 224 12.55 -6.46 17.52
N SER A 225 12.54 -5.16 17.83
CA SER A 225 13.76 -4.34 17.88
C SER A 225 14.79 -4.78 18.93
N GLN A 226 14.44 -5.72 19.81
CA GLN A 226 15.31 -6.32 20.83
C GLN A 226 15.63 -7.81 20.57
N ASP A 227 15.06 -8.40 19.52
CA ASP A 227 15.25 -9.81 19.15
C ASP A 227 15.10 -9.93 17.63
N THR A 228 16.23 -10.12 16.94
CA THR A 228 16.36 -10.21 15.48
C THR A 228 15.75 -11.48 14.91
N ARG A 229 15.57 -12.50 15.76
CA ARG A 229 15.00 -13.79 15.34
C ARG A 229 13.61 -13.61 14.72
N PRO A 230 13.24 -14.42 13.71
CA PRO A 230 11.89 -14.45 13.16
C PRO A 230 10.90 -14.76 14.28
N LYS A 231 10.17 -13.73 14.72
CA LYS A 231 9.01 -13.91 15.59
C LYS A 231 7.77 -13.85 14.71
N GLY A 232 7.22 -15.02 14.41
CA GLY A 232 5.84 -15.11 13.98
C GLY A 232 4.91 -15.05 15.19
N MET A 233 3.77 -14.38 14.99
CA MET A 233 2.55 -14.44 15.78
C MET A 233 2.58 -13.92 17.23
N PHE A 234 1.93 -12.78 17.44
CA PHE A 234 1.29 -12.45 18.70
C PHE A 234 -0.23 -12.32 18.47
N THR A 235 -1.02 -12.86 19.40
CA THR A 235 -2.47 -12.66 19.53
C THR A 235 -2.75 -12.15 20.92
#